data_AF-A0A511MZP7-F1
#
_entry.id   AF-A0A511MZP7-F1
#
_cell.length_a   1.000
_cell.length_b   1.000
_cell.length_c   1.000
_cell.angle_alpha   90.00
_cell.angle_beta   90.00
_cell.angle_gamma   90.00
#
_symmetry.space_group_name_H-M   'P 1'
#
loop_
_entity.id
_entity.type
_entity.pdbx_description
1 polymer ?
#
loop_
_entity_poly.entity_id
_entity_poly.type
_entity_poly.pdbx_seq_one_letter_code
_entity_poly.pdbx_strand_id
1 'polypeptide(L)'
;MFHQVLVWEAEDADLLSEHFLTVACYNLQHPAMFQDSAIENLKGGLVLRIDQNAQVPELRRRAAAAYNGPQRVLKPVPERKSVLQEWHMTIAEVYANGEPLGAADRVRAWGKSTREDLRP
;
A
#
# COMPACT_ATOMS: atom_id res chain seq x y z
N MET A 1 -6.47 -11.93 -5.32
CA MET A 1 -5.11 -11.44 -5.68
C MET A 1 -4.39 -10.88 -4.46
N PHE A 2 -4.85 -9.79 -3.84
CA PHE A 2 -4.19 -9.19 -2.67
C PHE A 2 -3.86 -10.18 -1.54
N HIS A 3 -4.85 -10.90 -1.02
CA HIS A 3 -4.62 -11.89 0.04
C HIS A 3 -3.65 -13.01 -0.37
N GLN A 4 -3.58 -13.35 -1.66
CA GLN A 4 -2.65 -14.38 -2.14
C GLN A 4 -1.21 -13.89 -2.14
N VAL A 5 -0.97 -12.62 -2.47
CA VAL A 5 0.36 -12.00 -2.36
C VAL A 5 0.81 -11.95 -0.89
N LEU A 6 -0.11 -11.66 0.05
CA LEU A 6 0.20 -11.73 1.48
C LEU A 6 0.54 -13.13 1.98
N VAL A 7 -0.02 -14.18 1.36
CA VAL A 7 0.37 -15.57 1.68
C VAL A 7 1.80 -15.85 1.20
N TRP A 8 2.20 -15.34 0.03
CA TRP A 8 3.56 -15.52 -0.48
C TRP A 8 4.62 -14.85 0.41
N GLU A 9 4.29 -13.74 1.07
CA GLU A 9 5.17 -13.07 2.05
C GLU A 9 5.64 -14.00 3.18
N ALA A 10 4.87 -15.03 3.54
CA ALA A 10 5.26 -15.97 4.58
C ALA A 10 6.45 -16.88 4.16
N GLU A 11 6.61 -17.12 2.86
CA GLU A 11 7.59 -18.05 2.28
C GLU A 11 8.76 -17.32 1.60
N ASP A 12 8.66 -15.99 1.41
CA ASP A 12 9.67 -15.16 0.73
C ASP A 12 10.03 -13.94 1.60
N ALA A 13 11.25 -13.97 2.15
CA ALA A 13 11.76 -12.91 3.01
C ALA A 13 12.00 -11.58 2.28
N ASP A 14 12.33 -11.62 0.98
CA ASP A 14 12.51 -10.40 0.18
C ASP A 14 11.16 -9.74 -0.05
N LEU A 15 10.13 -10.53 -0.38
CA LEU A 15 8.76 -10.04 -0.52
C LEU A 15 8.21 -9.51 0.82
N LEU A 16 8.46 -10.23 1.92
CA LEU A 16 8.06 -9.79 3.27
C LEU A 16 8.66 -8.43 3.64
N SER A 17 9.89 -8.16 3.20
CA SER A 17 10.55 -6.86 3.42
C SER A 17 9.79 -5.70 2.76
N GLU A 18 9.04 -5.99 1.70
CA GLU A 18 8.23 -5.04 0.94
C GLU A 18 6.75 -5.03 1.36
N HIS A 19 6.37 -5.71 2.44
CA HIS A 19 4.99 -5.77 2.96
C HIS A 19 4.33 -4.38 3.06
N PHE A 20 5.09 -3.37 3.51
CA PHE A 20 4.58 -2.00 3.57
C PHE A 20 4.11 -1.50 2.19
N LEU A 21 4.89 -1.73 1.13
CA LEU A 21 4.52 -1.35 -0.23
C LEU A 21 3.29 -2.13 -0.70
N THR A 22 3.22 -3.44 -0.45
CA THR A 22 2.06 -4.28 -0.77
C THR A 22 0.77 -3.67 -0.20
N VAL A 23 0.79 -3.34 1.10
CA VAL A 23 -0.37 -2.78 1.81
C VAL A 23 -0.68 -1.34 1.38
N ALA A 24 0.35 -0.50 1.22
CA ALA A 24 0.18 0.90 0.87
C ALA A 24 -0.41 1.05 -0.53
N CYS A 25 0.18 0.40 -1.53
CA CYS A 25 -0.30 0.46 -2.90
C CYS A 25 -1.73 -0.06 -3.01
N TYR A 26 -2.04 -1.22 -2.42
CA TYR A 26 -3.40 -1.76 -2.49
C TYR A 26 -4.44 -0.80 -1.90
N ASN A 27 -4.19 -0.25 -0.71
CA ASN A 27 -5.17 0.62 -0.05
C ASN A 27 -5.28 2.01 -0.71
N LEU A 28 -4.20 2.52 -1.32
CA LEU A 28 -4.24 3.76 -2.11
C LEU A 28 -5.08 3.60 -3.39
N GLN A 29 -5.07 2.41 -4.00
CA GLN A 29 -5.93 2.08 -5.14
C GLN A 29 -7.38 1.77 -4.74
N HIS A 30 -7.63 1.44 -3.46
CA HIS A 30 -8.95 1.10 -2.93
C HIS A 30 -9.33 1.98 -1.71
N PRO A 31 -9.36 3.32 -1.84
CA PRO A 31 -9.42 4.22 -0.70
C PRO A 31 -10.81 4.33 -0.04
N ALA A 32 -11.86 3.78 -0.68
CA ALA A 32 -13.25 4.00 -0.32
C ALA A 32 -13.61 3.66 1.13
N MET A 33 -12.87 2.74 1.76
CA MET A 33 -13.12 2.30 3.13
C MET A 33 -12.49 3.21 4.19
N PHE A 34 -11.53 4.06 3.81
CA PHE A 34 -10.66 4.77 4.73
C PHE A 34 -11.03 6.25 4.83
N GLN A 35 -10.80 6.83 6.01
CA GLN A 35 -10.85 8.27 6.20
C GLN A 35 -9.82 8.96 5.30
N ASP A 36 -10.13 10.17 4.83
CA ASP A 36 -9.23 10.90 3.91
C ASP A 36 -7.88 11.19 4.58
N SER A 37 -7.89 11.54 5.87
CA SER A 37 -6.68 11.70 6.66
C SER A 37 -5.86 10.41 6.78
N ALA A 38 -6.51 9.25 6.70
CA ALA A 38 -5.81 7.97 6.72
C ALA A 38 -5.11 7.69 5.39
N ILE A 39 -5.78 8.01 4.28
CA ILE A 39 -5.22 7.92 2.92
C ILE A 39 -4.07 8.90 2.74
N GLU A 40 -4.18 10.15 3.18
CA GLU A 40 -3.10 11.14 3.09
C GLU A 40 -1.86 10.73 3.89
N ASN A 41 -2.05 10.17 5.09
CA ASN A 41 -0.94 9.61 5.86
C ASN A 41 -0.29 8.41 5.17
N LEU A 42 -1.07 7.52 4.56
CA LEU A 42 -0.56 6.37 3.81
C LEU A 42 0.22 6.82 2.56
N LYS A 43 -0.30 7.82 1.84
CA LYS A 43 0.38 8.48 0.73
C LYS A 43 1.71 9.08 1.17
N GLY A 44 1.73 9.80 2.29
CA GLY A 44 2.96 10.35 2.88
C GLY A 44 3.98 9.26 3.25
N GLY A 45 3.52 8.13 3.77
CA GLY A 45 4.38 6.97 4.03
C GLY A 45 4.96 6.35 2.76
N LEU A 46 4.17 6.23 1.69
CA LEU A 46 4.64 5.76 0.39
C LEU A 46 5.73 6.69 -0.17
N VAL A 47 5.51 8.01 -0.11
CA VAL A 47 6.51 9.01 -0.52
C VAL A 47 7.81 8.85 0.27
N LEU A 48 7.74 8.73 1.60
CA LEU A 48 8.95 8.51 2.40
C LEU A 48 9.68 7.20 2.04
N ARG A 49 8.94 6.12 1.83
CA ARG A 49 9.51 4.81 1.48
C ARG A 49 10.20 4.83 0.11
N ILE A 50 9.60 5.48 -0.89
CA ILE A 50 10.10 5.51 -2.27
C ILE A 50 11.14 6.61 -2.48
N ASP A 51 10.84 7.84 -2.08
CA ASP A 51 11.67 9.02 -2.40
C ASP A 51 12.86 9.16 -1.43
N GLN A 52 12.75 8.63 -0.20
CA GLN A 52 13.76 8.79 0.86
C GLN A 52 14.28 7.45 1.41
N ASN A 53 13.82 6.32 0.85
CA ASN A 53 14.19 4.98 1.31
C ASN A 53 14.00 4.75 2.82
N ALA A 54 12.96 5.37 3.39
CA ALA A 54 12.64 5.26 4.81
C ALA A 54 12.42 3.79 5.22
N GLN A 55 12.94 3.43 6.40
CA GLN A 55 12.89 2.06 6.90
C GLN A 55 11.54 1.75 7.56
N VAL A 56 11.12 0.48 7.53
CA VAL A 56 9.82 0.04 8.09
C VAL A 56 9.61 0.45 9.56
N PRO A 57 10.61 0.39 10.47
CA PRO A 57 10.43 0.86 11.85
C PRO A 57 10.05 2.34 11.95
N GLU A 58 10.60 3.18 11.08
CA GLU A 58 10.28 4.62 11.03
C GLU A 58 8.84 4.85 10.54
N LEU A 59 8.44 4.15 9.49
CA LEU A 59 7.08 4.19 8.95
C LEU A 59 6.05 3.73 10.00
N ARG A 60 6.35 2.66 10.74
CA ARG A 60 5.52 2.18 11.85
C ARG A 60 5.42 3.20 12.98
N ARG A 61 6.53 3.84 13.37
CA ARG A 61 6.54 4.89 14.40
C ARG A 61 5.66 6.07 14.00
N ARG A 62 5.72 6.51 12.74
CA ARG A 62 4.87 7.57 12.20
C ARG A 62 3.39 7.17 12.21
N ALA A 63 3.06 5.97 11.74
CA ALA A 63 1.69 5.47 11.75
C ALA A 63 1.14 5.36 13.18
N ALA A 64 1.94 4.87 14.13
CA ALA A 64 1.57 4.82 15.54
C ALA A 64 1.28 6.21 16.12
N ALA A 65 2.09 7.21 15.80
CA ALA A 65 1.83 8.59 16.23
C ALA A 65 0.52 9.17 15.67
N ALA A 66 0.13 8.77 14.46
CA ALA A 66 -1.10 9.25 13.81
C ALA A 66 -2.37 8.54 14.30
N TYR A 67 -2.27 7.29 14.77
CA TYR A 67 -3.45 6.46 15.06
C TYR A 67 -3.49 5.80 16.44
N ASN A 68 -2.48 5.96 17.29
CA ASN A 68 -2.56 5.52 18.68
C ASN A 68 -3.55 6.43 19.43
N GLY A 69 -4.83 6.05 19.43
CA GLY A 69 -5.90 6.81 20.08
C GLY A 69 -7.29 6.46 19.52
N PRO A 70 -8.32 7.27 19.83
CA PRO A 70 -9.69 7.04 19.37
C PRO A 70 -9.91 7.39 17.89
N GLN A 71 -8.84 7.75 17.15
CA GLN A 71 -8.94 8.19 15.77
C GLN A 71 -9.39 7.04 14.88
N ARG A 72 -10.56 7.21 14.26
CA ARG A 72 -11.13 6.21 13.35
C ARG A 72 -10.35 6.23 12.04
N VAL A 73 -9.89 5.06 11.60
CA VAL A 73 -9.25 4.87 10.29
C VAL A 73 -10.27 4.56 9.20
N LEU A 74 -11.37 3.91 9.57
CA LEU A 74 -12.42 3.49 8.63
C LEU A 74 -13.58 4.49 8.58
N LYS A 75 -14.12 4.66 7.37
CA LYS A 75 -15.40 5.34 7.13
C LYS A 75 -16.57 4.43 7.55
N PRO A 76 -17.65 5.00 8.11
CA PRO A 76 -18.95 4.33 8.22
C PRO A 76 -19.39 3.78 6.85
N VAL A 77 -20.05 2.62 6.82
CA VAL A 77 -20.48 1.97 5.57
C VAL A 77 -21.25 2.92 4.62
N PRO A 78 -22.20 3.76 5.10
CA PRO A 78 -22.95 4.67 4.23
C PRO A 78 -22.11 5.75 3.55
N GLU A 79 -20.93 6.06 4.07
CA GLU A 79 -20.03 7.10 3.56
C GLU A 79 -19.00 6.56 2.56
N ARG A 80 -18.93 5.23 2.38
CA ARG A 80 -17.97 4.59 1.48
C ARG A 80 -18.42 4.78 0.05
N LYS A 81 -17.67 5.60 -0.69
CA LYS A 81 -17.89 5.85 -2.11
C LYS A 81 -16.68 5.35 -2.89
N SER A 82 -16.92 4.45 -3.84
CA SER A 82 -15.89 3.99 -4.76
C SER A 82 -15.36 5.16 -5.58
N VAL A 83 -14.04 5.24 -5.67
CA VAL A 83 -13.34 6.21 -6.51
C VAL A 83 -12.83 5.43 -7.72
N LEU A 84 -13.24 5.84 -8.92
CA LEU A 84 -12.66 5.31 -10.14
C LEU A 84 -11.43 6.14 -10.48
N GLN A 85 -10.28 5.48 -10.53
CA GLN A 85 -9.01 6.05 -10.92
C GLN A 85 -8.26 5.02 -11.76
N GLU A 86 -7.62 5.48 -12.82
CA GLU A 86 -6.73 4.65 -13.62
C GLU A 86 -5.35 4.59 -12.96
N TRP A 87 -4.73 3.41 -12.98
CA TRP A 87 -3.43 3.14 -12.40
C TRP A 87 -2.58 2.45 -13.46
N HIS A 88 -1.33 2.88 -13.62
CA HIS A 88 -0.42 2.28 -14.61
C HIS A 88 -0.04 0.84 -14.23
N MET A 89 -0.10 0.51 -12.95
CA MET A 89 0.14 -0.84 -12.44
C MET A 89 -0.78 -1.11 -11.25
N THR A 90 -1.28 -2.33 -11.14
CA THR A 90 -2.19 -2.79 -10.09
C THR A 90 -1.68 -4.08 -9.45
N ILE A 91 -2.45 -4.59 -8.49
CA ILE A 91 -2.20 -5.91 -7.90
C ILE A 91 -2.23 -7.05 -8.95
N ALA A 92 -2.89 -6.87 -10.10
CA ALA A 92 -2.94 -7.89 -11.15
C ALA A 92 -1.55 -8.16 -11.75
N GLU A 93 -0.79 -7.09 -12.03
CA GLU A 93 0.58 -7.19 -12.53
C GLU A 93 1.51 -7.81 -11.48
N VAL A 94 1.32 -7.49 -10.19
CA VAL A 94 2.09 -8.13 -9.10
C VAL A 94 1.78 -9.62 -9.00
N TYR A 95 0.50 -9.98 -9.09
CA TYR A 95 0.03 -11.36 -9.03
C TYR A 95 0.50 -12.19 -10.23
N ALA A 96 0.69 -11.57 -11.40
CA ALA A 96 1.29 -12.19 -12.59
C ALA A 96 0.75 -13.61 -12.91
N ASN A 97 -0.59 -13.74 -12.94
CA ASN A 97 -1.29 -15.01 -13.15
C ASN A 97 -0.96 -16.12 -12.13
N GLY A 98 -0.59 -15.75 -10.90
CA GLY A 98 -0.27 -16.68 -9.83
C GLY A 98 1.20 -17.08 -9.74
N GLU A 99 2.10 -16.33 -10.36
CA GLU A 99 3.55 -16.55 -10.27
C GLU A 99 4.10 -15.87 -9.00
N PRO A 100 4.57 -16.64 -7.99
CA PRO A 100 5.21 -16.07 -6.81
C PRO A 100 6.65 -15.62 -7.07
N LEU A 101 7.38 -16.24 -8.01
CA LEU A 101 8.79 -15.92 -8.24
C LEU A 101 8.94 -14.48 -8.76
N GLY A 102 9.80 -13.70 -8.11
CA GLY A 102 10.02 -12.29 -8.44
C GLY A 102 8.89 -11.34 -8.00
N ALA A 103 7.97 -11.79 -7.14
CA ALA A 103 6.89 -10.94 -6.62
C ALA A 103 7.44 -9.71 -5.87
N ALA A 104 8.57 -9.83 -5.16
CA ALA A 104 9.21 -8.72 -4.46
C ALA A 104 9.57 -7.57 -5.43
N ASP A 105 10.19 -7.89 -6.57
CA ASP A 105 10.53 -6.90 -7.59
C ASP A 105 9.30 -6.26 -8.22
N ARG A 106 8.23 -7.05 -8.43
CA ARG A 106 6.96 -6.52 -8.91
C ARG A 106 6.31 -5.59 -7.89
N VAL A 107 6.37 -5.89 -6.58
CA VAL A 107 5.90 -4.98 -5.53
C VAL A 107 6.71 -3.68 -5.51
N ARG A 108 8.04 -3.74 -5.67
CA ARG A 108 8.88 -2.53 -5.80
C ARG A 108 8.50 -1.70 -7.01
N ALA A 109 8.28 -2.34 -8.16
CA ALA A 109 7.84 -1.67 -9.38
C ALA A 109 6.46 -1.03 -9.20
N TRP A 110 5.53 -1.74 -8.53
CA TRP A 110 4.20 -1.23 -8.21
C TRP A 110 4.25 -0.02 -7.28
N GLY A 111 5.13 -0.04 -6.28
CA GLY A 111 5.42 1.11 -5.41
C GLY A 111 5.83 2.35 -6.19
N LYS A 112 6.77 2.20 -7.14
CA LYS A 112 7.22 3.29 -8.01
C LYS A 112 6.09 3.79 -8.91
N SER A 113 5.37 2.89 -9.58
CA SER A 113 4.24 3.25 -10.44
C SER A 113 3.16 4.01 -9.66
N THR A 114 2.78 3.51 -8.48
CA THR A 114 1.79 4.16 -7.61
C THR A 114 2.26 5.56 -7.19
N ARG A 115 3.56 5.74 -6.93
CA ARG A 115 4.13 7.04 -6.56
C ARG A 115 4.06 8.04 -7.71
N GLU A 116 4.29 7.61 -8.95
CA GLU A 116 4.13 8.43 -10.16
C GLU A 116 2.66 8.82 -10.38
N ASP A 117 1.74 7.87 -10.25
CA ASP A 117 0.29 8.07 -10.42
C ASP A 117 -0.30 9.07 -9.41
N LEU A 118 0.40 9.27 -8.29
CA LEU A 118 0.00 10.16 -7.21
C LEU A 118 0.70 11.54 -7.24
N ARG A 119 1.56 11.81 -8.23
CA ARG A 119 2.15 13.14 -8.43
C ARG A 119 1.07 14.15 -8.85
N PRO A 120 1.12 15.38 -8.32
CA PRO A 120 0.22 16.46 -8.72
C PRO A 120 0.46 16.91 -10.17
#